data_AF-A0A2I9DAA2-F1
#
_entry.id   AF-A0A2I9DAA2-F1
#
_cell.length_a   1.000
_cell.length_b   1.000
_cell.length_c   1.000
_cell.angle_alpha   90.00
_cell.angle_beta   90.00
_cell.angle_gamma   90.00
#
_symmetry.space_group_name_H-M   'P 1'
#
loop_
_entity.id
_entity.type
_entity.pdbx_description
1 polymer ?
#
loop_
_entity_poly.entity_id
_entity_poly.type
_entity_poly.pdbx_seq_one_letter_code
_entity_poly.pdbx_strand_id
1 'polypeptide(L)'
;MTWVASLELFKRGRPVLFVVAHLRDEQQALLVLDRTNWKGGKHDLNILLLSVRWQTFSFPLLWTLLPRGGNSNMATRIALVERLLPLLQGRRVFLGADERRKRNLR
;
A
#
# COMPACT_ATOMS: atom_id res chain seq x y z
N MET A 1 3.45 -22.98 13.94
CA MET A 1 4.09 -22.81 12.62
C MET A 1 4.85 -21.50 12.65
N THR A 2 6.13 -21.58 12.98
CA THR A 2 6.88 -20.60 13.80
C THR A 2 8.08 -20.09 13.01
N TRP A 3 8.13 -18.80 12.66
CA TRP A 3 9.27 -18.02 12.11
C TRP A 3 10.00 -18.51 10.85
N VAL A 4 10.29 -19.80 10.72
CA VAL A 4 10.95 -20.43 9.56
C VAL A 4 10.15 -20.18 8.29
N ALA A 5 8.83 -20.36 8.31
CA ALA A 5 7.98 -20.12 7.14
C ALA A 5 8.01 -18.66 6.67
N SER A 6 8.03 -17.71 7.62
CA SER A 6 8.13 -16.28 7.33
C SER A 6 9.44 -15.95 6.63
N LEU A 7 10.58 -16.40 7.17
CA LEU A 7 11.88 -16.12 6.57
C LEU A 7 12.01 -16.72 5.16
N GLU A 8 11.45 -17.90 4.92
CA GLU A 8 11.42 -18.52 3.59
C GLU A 8 10.57 -17.74 2.58
N LEU A 9 9.49 -17.08 2.99
CA LEU A 9 8.72 -16.19 2.11
C LEU A 9 9.53 -14.99 1.65
N PHE A 10 10.32 -14.39 2.54
CA PHE A 10 11.19 -13.28 2.19
C PHE A 10 12.31 -13.72 1.24
N LYS A 11 13.01 -14.81 1.55
CA LYS A 11 14.08 -15.38 0.70
C LYS A 11 13.58 -15.78 -0.69
N ARG A 12 12.32 -16.22 -0.82
CA ARG A 12 11.68 -16.55 -2.11
C ARG A 12 11.18 -15.33 -2.88
N GLY A 13 11.53 -14.11 -2.46
CA GLY A 13 11.12 -12.89 -3.14
C GLY A 13 9.63 -12.57 -3.01
N ARG A 14 8.99 -12.95 -1.90
CA ARG A 14 7.57 -12.66 -1.62
C ARG A 14 7.40 -11.66 -0.46
N PRO A 15 7.91 -10.42 -0.56
CA PRO A 15 7.93 -9.46 0.53
C PRO A 15 6.52 -9.05 0.99
N VAL A 16 5.53 -8.99 0.08
CA VAL A 16 4.14 -8.68 0.44
C VAL A 16 3.56 -9.76 1.35
N LEU A 17 3.76 -11.04 1.00
CA LEU A 17 3.25 -12.15 1.79
C LEU A 17 3.99 -12.26 3.13
N PHE A 18 5.29 -11.95 3.15
CA PHE A 18 6.05 -11.79 4.39
C PHE A 18 5.41 -10.74 5.29
N VAL A 19 5.21 -9.51 4.81
CA VAL A 19 4.63 -8.42 5.61
C VAL A 19 3.23 -8.82 6.11
N VAL A 20 2.35 -9.32 5.22
CA VAL A 20 1.00 -9.76 5.59
C VAL A 20 1.00 -10.92 6.61
N ALA A 21 1.99 -11.82 6.54
CA ALA A 21 2.14 -12.89 7.51
C ALA A 21 2.50 -12.36 8.90
N HIS A 22 3.34 -11.31 9.00
CA HIS A 22 3.66 -10.67 10.29
C HIS A 22 2.50 -9.85 10.84
N LEU A 23 1.61 -9.36 9.97
CA LEU A 23 0.34 -8.76 10.38
C LEU A 23 -0.72 -9.78 10.83
N ARG A 24 -0.44 -11.10 10.85
CA ARG A 24 -1.41 -12.12 11.32
C ARG A 24 -1.72 -12.04 12.80
N ASP A 25 -0.79 -11.53 13.58
CA ASP A 25 -0.99 -11.37 15.02
C ASP A 25 -1.85 -10.14 15.35
N GLU A 26 -2.08 -9.26 14.37
CA GLU A 26 -2.92 -8.06 14.51
C GLU A 26 -4.32 -8.28 13.93
N GLN A 27 -5.36 -8.06 14.75
CA GLN A 27 -6.76 -8.18 14.33
C GLN A 27 -7.21 -7.05 13.38
N GLN A 28 -6.41 -5.99 13.27
CA GLN A 28 -6.74 -4.78 12.56
C GLN A 28 -5.59 -4.40 11.61
N ALA A 29 -5.93 -4.03 10.37
CA ALA A 29 -4.97 -3.52 9.41
C ALA A 29 -5.39 -2.10 8.98
N LEU A 30 -4.49 -1.13 9.17
CA LEU A 30 -4.67 0.21 8.62
C LEU A 30 -3.95 0.29 7.28
N LEU A 31 -4.72 0.30 6.20
CA LEU A 31 -4.22 0.55 4.87
C LEU A 31 -4.17 2.06 4.61
N VAL A 32 -3.09 2.49 3.98
CA VAL A 32 -2.89 3.87 3.56
C VAL A 32 -2.78 3.89 2.05
N LEU A 33 -3.63 4.69 1.42
CA LEU A 33 -3.56 4.96 0.00
C LEU A 33 -2.92 6.34 -0.20
N ASP A 34 -1.73 6.36 -0.80
CA ASP A 34 -0.98 7.58 -1.05
C ASP A 34 -0.68 7.77 -2.54
N ARG A 35 -0.55 9.02 -2.95
CA ARG A 35 -0.11 9.39 -4.30
C ARG A 35 1.24 10.06 -4.21
N THR A 36 2.25 9.46 -4.83
CA THR A 36 3.57 10.08 -4.97
C THR A 36 3.86 10.41 -6.43
N ASN A 37 4.38 11.61 -6.68
CA ASN A 37 4.86 12.04 -7.99
C ASN A 37 6.37 12.26 -7.87
N TRP A 38 7.14 11.49 -8.62
CA TRP A 38 8.59 11.62 -8.68
C TRP A 38 8.96 12.39 -9.94
N LYS A 39 9.53 13.57 -9.73
CA LYS A 39 10.07 14.44 -10.77
C LYS A 39 11.60 14.39 -10.71
N GLY A 40 12.19 13.46 -11.45
CA GLY A 40 13.65 13.25 -11.40
C GLY A 40 14.23 12.50 -12.59
N GLY A 41 13.45 12.30 -13.67
CA GLY A 41 13.88 11.59 -14.87
C GLY A 41 13.35 12.26 -16.14
N LYS A 42 13.49 11.59 -17.29
CA LYS A 42 12.97 12.08 -18.60
C LYS A 42 11.45 12.20 -18.62
N HIS A 43 10.75 11.47 -17.75
CA HIS A 43 9.28 11.48 -17.60
C HIS A 43 8.89 11.49 -16.11
N ASP A 44 7.82 12.20 -15.78
CA ASP A 44 7.22 12.20 -14.43
C ASP A 44 6.63 10.83 -14.10
N LEU A 45 7.02 10.24 -12.96
CA LEU A 45 6.43 9.00 -12.46
C LEU A 45 5.32 9.32 -11.46
N ASN A 46 4.08 9.01 -11.83
CA ASN A 46 2.93 9.15 -10.95
C ASN A 46 2.54 7.77 -10.42
N ILE A 47 2.69 7.56 -9.12
CA ILE A 47 2.49 6.27 -8.48
C ILE A 47 1.32 6.40 -7.50
N LEU A 48 0.33 5.52 -7.64
CA LEU A 48 -0.66 5.27 -6.60
C LEU A 48 -0.15 4.10 -5.76
N LEU A 49 0.15 4.36 -4.49
CA LEU A 49 0.73 3.41 -3.55
C LEU A 49 -0.32 2.98 -2.55
N LEU A 50 -0.46 1.67 -2.36
CA LEU A 50 -1.23 1.06 -1.28
C LEU A 50 -0.24 0.43 -0.30
N SER A 51 -0.21 0.95 0.91
CA SER A 51 0.66 0.48 1.99
C SER A 51 -0.16 0.05 3.19
N VAL A 52 0.50 -0.66 4.11
CA VAL A 52 -0.04 -0.95 5.42
C VAL A 52 0.79 -0.22 6.47
N ARG A 53 0.11 0.46 7.40
CA ARG A 53 0.76 1.04 8.57
C ARG A 53 1.09 -0.08 9.55
N TRP A 54 2.34 -0.10 9.99
CA TRP A 54 2.80 -0.95 11.07
C TRP A 54 3.59 -0.11 12.06
N GLN A 55 3.04 0.03 13.28
CA GLN A 55 3.57 0.93 14.31
C GLN A 55 3.77 2.37 13.78
N THR A 56 5.02 2.84 13.75
CA THR A 56 5.44 4.17 13.29
C THR A 56 5.81 4.22 11.80
N PHE A 57 5.82 3.08 11.11
CA PHE A 57 6.23 2.97 9.70
C PHE A 57 5.07 2.52 8.80
N SER A 58 5.27 2.69 7.50
CA SER A 58 4.32 2.25 6.47
C SER A 58 5.07 1.42 5.43
N PHE A 59 4.62 0.19 5.22
CA PHE A 59 5.22 -0.72 4.24
C PHE A 59 4.39 -0.74 2.95
N PRO A 60 4.99 -0.40 1.80
CA PRO A 60 4.29 -0.49 0.52
C PRO A 60 3.99 -1.94 0.18
N LEU A 61 2.73 -2.23 -0.16
CA LEU A 61 2.28 -3.58 -0.51
C LEU A 61 2.03 -3.71 -2.00
N LEU A 62 1.29 -2.74 -2.58
CA LEU A 62 0.97 -2.72 -3.99
C LEU A 62 1.09 -1.30 -4.53
N TRP A 63 1.37 -1.18 -5.82
CA TRP A 63 1.32 0.11 -6.50
C TRP A 63 0.83 -0.06 -7.94
N THR A 64 0.40 1.04 -8.53
CA THR A 64 0.19 1.15 -9.96
C THR A 64 0.71 2.48 -10.48
N LEU A 65 1.26 2.45 -11.68
CA LEU A 65 1.60 3.67 -12.40
C LEU A 65 0.33 4.32 -12.93
N LEU A 66 0.28 5.64 -12.84
CA LEU A 66 -0.79 6.47 -13.39
C LEU A 66 -0.29 7.15 -14.66
N PRO A 67 -1.11 7.20 -15.73
CA PRO A 67 -0.70 7.74 -17.02
C PRO A 67 -0.47 9.25 -17.01
N ARG A 68 -1.01 9.98 -16.01
CA ARG A 68 -0.85 11.43 -15.84
C ARG A 68 -0.74 11.81 -14.38
N GLY A 69 -0.11 12.96 -14.12
CA GLY A 69 -0.26 13.68 -12.85
C GLY A 69 -1.68 14.22 -12.71
N GLY A 70 -2.20 14.33 -11.49
CA GLY A 70 -3.59 14.75 -11.26
C GLY A 70 -4.24 14.00 -10.11
N ASN A 71 -5.51 13.59 -10.23
CA ASN A 71 -6.17 12.70 -9.26
C ASN A 71 -6.24 11.28 -9.83
N SER A 72 -6.13 10.25 -8.99
CA SER A 72 -6.43 8.88 -9.44
C SER A 72 -7.94 8.71 -9.54
N ASN A 73 -8.42 8.01 -10.57
CA ASN A 73 -9.84 7.67 -10.66
C ASN A 73 -10.20 6.67 -9.54
N MET A 74 -11.43 6.77 -9.04
CA MET A 74 -11.99 5.86 -8.04
C MET A 74 -11.82 4.40 -8.44
N ALA A 75 -12.07 4.07 -9.73
CA ALA A 75 -11.91 2.72 -10.24
C ALA A 75 -10.49 2.15 -10.03
N THR A 76 -9.45 2.97 -10.24
CA THR A 76 -8.06 2.56 -10.01
C THR A 76 -7.77 2.34 -8.53
N ARG A 77 -8.35 3.16 -7.65
CA ARG A 77 -8.20 3.02 -6.19
C ARG A 77 -8.86 1.73 -5.69
N ILE A 78 -10.09 1.48 -6.13
CA ILE A 78 -10.85 0.26 -5.80
C ILE A 78 -10.09 -0.98 -6.27
N ALA A 79 -9.67 -1.02 -7.55
CA ALA A 79 -8.96 -2.16 -8.10
C ALA A 79 -7.65 -2.47 -7.35
N LEU A 80 -6.94 -1.44 -6.87
CA LEU A 80 -5.71 -1.64 -6.10
C LEU A 80 -6.00 -2.26 -4.71
N VAL A 81 -7.09 -1.85 -4.06
CA VAL A 81 -7.54 -2.40 -2.77
C VAL A 81 -8.06 -3.83 -2.94
N GLU A 82 -8.90 -4.08 -3.94
CA GLU A 82 -9.47 -5.40 -4.24
C GLU A 82 -8.39 -6.46 -4.48
N ARG A 83 -7.28 -6.09 -5.10
CA ARG A 83 -6.11 -6.97 -5.27
C ARG A 83 -5.47 -7.39 -3.96
N LEU A 84 -5.55 -6.56 -2.91
CA LEU A 84 -4.97 -6.84 -1.60
C LEU A 84 -5.92 -7.57 -0.65
N LEU A 85 -7.24 -7.32 -0.76
CA LEU A 85 -8.25 -7.84 0.17
C LEU A 85 -8.18 -9.36 0.42
N PRO A 86 -7.96 -10.23 -0.58
CA PRO A 86 -7.83 -11.67 -0.36
C PRO A 86 -6.71 -12.06 0.61
N LEU A 87 -5.66 -11.24 0.71
CA LEU A 87 -4.54 -11.48 1.62
C LEU A 87 -4.84 -11.06 3.07
N LEU A 88 -5.87 -10.25 3.28
CA LEU A 88 -6.27 -9.69 4.58
C LEU A 88 -7.53 -10.35 5.17
N GLN A 89 -8.02 -11.44 4.56
CA GLN A 89 -9.21 -12.16 5.02
C GLN A 89 -9.16 -12.46 6.53
N GLY A 90 -10.31 -12.28 7.19
CA GLY A 90 -10.45 -12.46 8.64
C GLY A 90 -9.97 -11.29 9.50
N ARG A 91 -9.54 -10.17 8.90
CA ARG A 91 -9.15 -8.94 9.64
C ARG A 91 -10.11 -7.80 9.41
N ARG A 92 -10.20 -6.92 10.40
CA ARG A 92 -10.83 -5.60 10.22
C ARG A 92 -9.88 -4.68 9.47
N VAL A 93 -10.31 -4.18 8.32
CA VAL A 93 -9.50 -3.30 7.47
C VAL A 93 -10.03 -1.87 7.59
N PHE A 94 -9.15 -0.93 7.91
CA PHE A 94 -9.40 0.50 7.81
C PHE A 94 -8.64 1.04 6.61
N LEU A 95 -9.28 1.89 5.81
CA LEU A 95 -8.63 2.55 4.69
C LEU A 95 -8.54 4.04 4.97
N GLY A 96 -7.32 4.53 5.20
CA GLY A 96 -7.01 5.95 5.22
C GLY A 96 -6.60 6.40 3.82
N ALA A 97 -7.27 7.42 3.29
CA ALA A 97 -6.83 8.11 2.08
C ALA A 97 -6.37 9.51 2.47
N ASP A 98 -5.13 9.87 2.15
CA ASP A 98 -4.66 11.24 2.32
C ASP A 98 -5.18 12.10 1.14
N GLU A 99 -6.18 12.93 1.42
CA GLU A 99 -6.46 14.07 0.55
C GLU A 99 -5.51 15.21 0.93
N ARG A 100 -4.33 15.28 0.30
CA ARG A 100 -3.56 16.53 0.31
C ARG A 100 -4.37 17.61 -0.41
N ARG A 101 -5.30 18.26 0.30
CA ARG A 101 -5.74 19.59 -0.09
C ARG A 101 -4.48 20.43 -0.05
N LYS A 102 -4.05 20.89 -1.23
CA LYS A 102 -3.12 22.02 -1.33
C LYS A 102 -3.82 23.18 -0.63
N ARG A 103 -3.59 23.31 0.67
CA ARG A 103 -3.90 24.51 1.41
C ARG A 103 -2.93 25.52 0.81
N ASN A 104 -3.42 26.32 -0.14
CA ASN A 104 -2.70 27.47 -0.65
C ASN A 104 -2.43 28.34 0.58
N LEU A 105 -1.24 28.17 1.17
CA LEU A 105 -0.68 29.16 2.07
C LEU A 105 -0.45 30.37 1.19
N ARG A 106 -1.38 31.32 1.29
CA ARG A 106 -1.17 32.71 0.89
C ARG A 106 -0.25 33.36 1.91
#